data_AF-A0A924LVN7-F1
#
_entry.id   AF-A0A924LVN7-F1
#
_cell.length_a   1.000
_cell.length_b   1.000
_cell.length_c   1.000
_cell.angle_alpha   90.00
_cell.angle_beta   90.00
_cell.angle_gamma   90.00
#
_symmetry.space_group_name_H-M   'P 1'
#
loop_
_entity.id
_entity.type
_entity.pdbx_description
1 polymer ?
#
loop_
_entity_poly.entity_id
_entity_poly.type
_entity_poly.pdbx_seq_one_letter_code
_entity_poly.pdbx_strand_id
1 'polypeptide(L)'
;MSTVALREDNTPDQYREDPTGGRLVAWARAASAANQLAVALSSTTFVPAHFKGNVGDATAAILMGDELGLSPLAAFRSIYVVHGTPALYARGMVALAQSHGHEVWTQKTTDAEVTVQGRRKGSTQVETATWNIQRASKAGYTSNKKYNSNPQEMLYSKAAAEVCRKIAAD
;
A
#
# COMPACT_ATOMS: atom_id res chain seq x y z
N MET A 1 -0.74 48.12 -31.96
CA MET A 1 -1.91 47.27 -32.30
C MET A 1 -1.79 46.00 -31.48
N SER A 2 -2.67 45.85 -30.49
CA SER A 2 -2.75 44.66 -29.63
C SER A 2 -3.10 43.43 -30.44
N THR A 3 -2.46 42.30 -30.12
CA THR A 3 -3.09 41.00 -30.32
C THR A 3 -2.70 40.12 -29.15
N VAL A 4 -3.62 40.06 -28.19
CA VAL A 4 -3.68 39.08 -27.11
C VAL A 4 -3.80 37.71 -27.76
N ALA A 5 -2.77 36.88 -27.65
CA ALA A 5 -2.88 35.45 -27.93
C ALA A 5 -3.35 34.77 -26.64
N LEU A 6 -4.55 34.21 -26.73
CA LEU A 6 -5.31 33.58 -25.68
C LEU A 6 -4.53 32.42 -25.05
N ARG A 7 -4.51 32.40 -23.71
CA ARG A 7 -4.25 31.19 -22.93
C ARG A 7 -5.50 30.33 -23.01
N GLU A 8 -5.46 29.24 -23.76
CA GLU A 8 -6.45 28.17 -23.67
C GLU A 8 -5.74 26.82 -23.74
N ASP A 9 -5.45 26.27 -22.56
CA ASP A 9 -5.50 24.83 -22.31
C ASP A 9 -5.72 24.65 -20.80
N ASN A 10 -6.88 25.14 -20.36
CA ASN A 10 -7.49 24.74 -19.10
C ASN A 10 -8.65 23.82 -19.48
N THR A 11 -8.35 22.57 -19.84
CA THR A 11 -9.40 21.56 -19.97
C THR A 11 -9.86 21.24 -18.55
N PRO A 12 -11.10 21.57 -18.16
CA PRO A 12 -11.59 21.20 -16.85
C PRO A 12 -11.62 19.69 -16.78
N ASP A 13 -11.08 19.16 -15.67
CA ASP A 13 -11.15 17.76 -15.28
C ASP A 13 -12.59 17.27 -15.49
N GLN A 14 -12.81 16.50 -16.56
CA GLN A 14 -14.11 15.96 -16.89
C GLN A 14 -14.45 14.99 -15.77
N TYR A 15 -15.28 15.45 -14.82
CA TYR A 15 -16.12 14.56 -14.04
C TYR A 15 -16.79 13.61 -15.03
N ARG A 16 -16.23 12.40 -15.17
CA ARG A 16 -16.77 11.36 -16.04
C ARG A 16 -18.13 10.98 -15.50
N GLU A 17 -19.17 11.58 -16.04
CA GLU A 17 -20.53 11.13 -15.85
C GLU A 17 -20.59 9.67 -16.32
N ASP A 18 -20.87 8.76 -15.38
CA ASP A 18 -21.21 7.36 -15.68
C ASP A 18 -22.70 7.11 -15.34
N PRO A 19 -23.64 7.76 -16.07
CA PRO A 19 -25.07 7.72 -15.74
C PRO A 19 -25.68 6.33 -15.94
N THR A 20 -24.98 5.44 -16.65
CA THR A 20 -25.45 4.10 -17.04
C THR A 20 -24.78 2.95 -16.27
N GLY A 21 -23.90 3.24 -15.29
CA GLY A 21 -23.25 2.22 -14.48
C GLY A 21 -22.22 1.37 -15.24
N GLY A 22 -21.67 1.88 -16.35
CA GLY A 22 -20.67 1.19 -17.14
C GLY A 22 -19.41 0.87 -16.33
N ARG A 23 -19.02 1.73 -15.38
CA ARG A 23 -17.94 1.47 -14.44
C ARG A 23 -18.28 0.34 -13.49
N LEU A 24 -19.52 0.28 -12.98
CA LEU A 24 -19.95 -0.82 -12.12
C LEU A 24 -19.93 -2.16 -12.86
N VAL A 25 -20.37 -2.17 -14.13
CA VAL A 25 -20.31 -3.37 -14.98
C VAL A 25 -18.86 -3.79 -15.26
N ALA A 26 -17.99 -2.84 -15.60
CA ALA A 26 -16.56 -3.11 -15.81
C ALA A 26 -15.90 -3.66 -14.53
N TRP A 27 -16.21 -3.04 -13.39
CA TRP A 27 -15.73 -3.48 -12.09
C TRP A 27 -16.25 -4.87 -11.71
N ALA A 28 -17.53 -5.17 -11.96
CA ALA A 28 -18.09 -6.49 -11.74
C ALA A 28 -17.42 -7.58 -12.60
N ARG A 29 -17.04 -7.26 -13.85
CA ARG A 29 -16.26 -8.15 -14.71
C ARG A 29 -14.85 -8.38 -14.15
N ALA A 30 -14.17 -7.31 -13.71
CA ALA A 30 -12.87 -7.41 -13.07
C ALA A 30 -12.94 -8.27 -11.79
N ALA A 31 -13.97 -8.06 -10.96
CA ALA A 31 -14.22 -8.84 -9.75
C ALA A 31 -14.46 -10.33 -10.06
N SER A 32 -15.20 -10.64 -11.13
CA SER A 32 -15.40 -12.01 -11.57
C SER A 32 -14.08 -12.68 -11.99
N ALA A 33 -13.25 -11.98 -12.76
CA ALA A 33 -11.93 -12.48 -13.17
C ALA A 33 -10.99 -12.68 -11.97
N ALA A 34 -10.94 -11.70 -11.06
CA ALA A 34 -10.19 -11.79 -9.82
C ALA A 34 -10.65 -12.97 -8.96
N ASN A 35 -11.95 -13.23 -8.89
CA ASN A 35 -12.50 -14.37 -8.15
C ASN A 35 -12.07 -15.71 -8.74
N GLN A 36 -12.09 -15.85 -10.06
CA GLN A 36 -11.61 -17.08 -10.73
C GLN A 36 -10.13 -17.35 -10.41
N LEU A 37 -9.30 -16.31 -10.43
CA LEU A 37 -7.90 -16.40 -10.03
C LEU A 37 -7.76 -16.74 -8.54
N ALA A 38 -8.55 -16.11 -7.67
CA ALA A 38 -8.55 -16.38 -6.24
C ALA A 38 -8.92 -17.83 -5.92
N VAL A 39 -9.95 -18.38 -6.56
CA VAL A 39 -10.35 -19.79 -6.42
C VAL A 39 -9.18 -20.71 -6.80
N ALA A 40 -8.55 -20.47 -7.95
CA ALA A 40 -7.43 -21.28 -8.42
C ALA A 40 -6.20 -21.19 -7.49
N LEU A 41 -5.86 -19.99 -7.01
CA LEU A 41 -4.62 -19.73 -6.29
C LEU A 41 -4.72 -20.01 -4.78
N SER A 42 -5.88 -19.81 -4.17
CA SER A 42 -6.09 -19.94 -2.72
C SER A 42 -5.86 -21.35 -2.18
N SER A 43 -5.91 -22.38 -3.04
CA SER A 43 -5.60 -23.77 -2.67
C SER A 43 -4.10 -24.08 -2.67
N THR A 44 -3.29 -23.22 -3.29
CA THR A 44 -1.86 -23.45 -3.48
C THR A 44 -1.06 -23.16 -2.21
N THR A 45 0.12 -23.77 -2.10
CA THR A 45 1.06 -23.48 -1.00
C THR A 45 1.74 -22.12 -1.13
N PHE A 46 1.73 -21.52 -2.32
CA PHE A 46 2.32 -20.20 -2.61
C PHE A 46 1.56 -19.04 -1.99
N VAL A 47 0.25 -19.18 -1.79
CA VAL A 47 -0.59 -18.13 -1.20
C VAL A 47 -0.45 -18.13 0.33
N PRO A 48 -0.33 -16.95 0.98
CA PRO A 48 -0.25 -16.86 2.44
C PRO A 48 -1.40 -17.57 3.16
N ALA A 49 -1.11 -18.14 4.34
CA ALA A 49 -2.06 -18.98 5.07
C ALA A 49 -3.42 -18.31 5.35
N HIS A 50 -3.46 -17.00 5.55
CA HIS A 50 -4.69 -16.27 5.84
C HIS A 50 -5.63 -16.11 4.62
N PHE A 51 -5.13 -16.32 3.40
CA PHE A 51 -5.94 -16.35 2.19
C PHE A 51 -6.33 -17.77 1.76
N LYS A 52 -5.74 -18.81 2.38
CA LYS A 52 -6.01 -20.20 1.98
C LYS A 52 -7.44 -20.60 2.33
N GLY A 53 -8.19 -21.05 1.33
CA GLY A 53 -9.61 -21.37 1.46
C GLY A 53 -10.52 -20.15 1.69
N ASN A 54 -9.95 -18.93 1.79
CA ASN A 54 -10.69 -17.69 1.94
C ASN A 54 -10.72 -16.93 0.61
N VAL A 55 -11.58 -17.40 -0.28
CA VAL A 55 -11.70 -16.87 -1.65
C VAL A 55 -12.14 -15.41 -1.66
N GLY A 56 -12.98 -14.98 -0.72
CA GLY A 56 -13.47 -13.60 -0.63
C GLY A 56 -12.34 -12.61 -0.39
N ASP A 57 -11.57 -12.80 0.68
CA ASP A 57 -10.42 -11.94 0.99
C ASP A 57 -9.34 -12.03 -0.09
N ALA A 58 -9.16 -13.21 -0.68
CA ALA A 58 -8.23 -13.39 -1.79
C ALA A 58 -8.65 -12.60 -3.04
N THR A 59 -9.95 -12.58 -3.36
CA THR A 59 -10.50 -11.80 -4.47
C THR A 59 -10.29 -10.30 -4.23
N ALA A 60 -10.60 -9.84 -3.01
CA ALA A 60 -10.42 -8.44 -2.63
C ALA A 60 -8.94 -8.01 -2.70
N ALA A 61 -8.02 -8.88 -2.27
CA ALA A 61 -6.59 -8.62 -2.37
C ALA A 61 -6.12 -8.51 -3.83
N ILE A 62 -6.60 -9.36 -4.73
CA ILE A 62 -6.27 -9.28 -6.16
C ILE A 62 -6.81 -7.99 -6.78
N LEU A 63 -8.05 -7.60 -6.48
CA LEU A 63 -8.65 -6.36 -6.97
C LEU A 63 -7.89 -5.12 -6.51
N MET A 64 -7.59 -5.03 -5.21
CA MET A 64 -6.77 -3.95 -4.68
C MET A 64 -5.37 -3.97 -5.29
N GLY A 65 -4.80 -5.15 -5.51
CA GLY A 65 -3.52 -5.29 -6.20
C GLY A 65 -3.55 -4.71 -7.60
N ASP A 66 -4.58 -5.02 -8.38
CA ASP A 66 -4.77 -4.52 -9.74
C ASP A 66 -4.88 -2.99 -9.78
N GLU A 67 -5.61 -2.39 -8.84
CA GLU A 67 -5.70 -0.92 -8.67
C GLU A 67 -4.34 -0.28 -8.39
N LEU A 68 -3.43 -1.01 -7.74
CA LEU A 68 -2.06 -0.60 -7.44
C LEU A 68 -1.05 -1.01 -8.53
N GLY A 69 -1.50 -1.60 -9.63
CA GLY A 69 -0.64 -2.09 -10.71
C GLY A 69 0.17 -3.35 -10.36
N LEU A 70 -0.27 -4.11 -9.35
CA LEU A 70 0.35 -5.36 -8.91
C LEU A 70 -0.26 -6.56 -9.63
N SER A 71 0.57 -7.53 -10.00
CA SER A 71 0.07 -8.84 -10.43
C SER A 71 -0.63 -9.56 -9.27
N PRO A 72 -1.53 -10.53 -9.53
CA PRO A 72 -2.23 -11.28 -8.47
C PRO A 72 -1.30 -11.91 -7.42
N LEU A 73 -0.15 -12.45 -7.86
CA LEU A 73 0.83 -13.03 -6.95
C LEU A 73 1.59 -11.98 -6.14
N ALA A 74 1.87 -10.81 -6.73
CA ALA A 74 2.46 -9.69 -6.00
C ALA A 74 1.47 -9.10 -4.97
N ALA A 75 0.19 -9.05 -5.33
CA ALA A 75 -0.89 -8.63 -4.44
C ALA A 75 -0.95 -9.49 -3.17
N PHE A 76 -0.94 -10.82 -3.32
CA PHE A 76 -0.91 -11.73 -2.17
C PHE A 76 0.31 -11.56 -1.25
N ARG A 77 1.47 -11.18 -1.80
CA ARG A 77 2.68 -10.95 -1.01
C ARG A 77 2.69 -9.60 -0.29
N SER A 78 1.95 -8.64 -0.83
CA SER A 78 1.99 -7.24 -0.38
C SER A 78 0.79 -6.84 0.46
N ILE A 79 -0.37 -7.49 0.31
CA ILE A 79 -1.64 -7.14 0.95
C ILE A 79 -2.01 -8.17 2.01
N TYR A 80 -2.57 -7.69 3.12
CA TYR A 80 -3.16 -8.50 4.18
C TYR A 80 -4.41 -7.83 4.74
N VAL A 81 -5.26 -8.58 5.44
CA VAL A 81 -6.52 -8.05 6.01
C VAL A 81 -6.36 -7.83 7.52
N VAL A 82 -6.72 -6.63 7.98
CA VAL A 82 -6.79 -6.27 9.40
C VAL A 82 -8.22 -5.84 9.72
N HIS A 83 -8.91 -6.63 10.55
CA HIS A 83 -10.30 -6.34 10.96
C HIS A 83 -11.24 -6.02 9.76
N GLY A 84 -11.11 -6.79 8.68
CA GLY A 84 -11.91 -6.60 7.46
C GLY A 84 -11.43 -5.48 6.52
N THR A 85 -10.37 -4.75 6.87
CA THR A 85 -9.78 -3.72 6.01
C THR A 85 -8.50 -4.25 5.36
N PRO A 86 -8.38 -4.23 4.02
CA PRO A 86 -7.13 -4.59 3.37
C PRO A 86 -6.06 -3.52 3.62
N ALA A 87 -4.84 -3.95 3.86
CA ALA A 87 -3.70 -3.11 4.18
C ALA A 87 -2.44 -3.65 3.49
N LEU A 88 -1.51 -2.76 3.16
CA LEU A 88 -0.21 -3.14 2.62
C LEU A 88 0.80 -3.40 3.73
N TYR A 89 1.60 -4.47 3.58
CA TYR A 89 2.79 -4.67 4.40
C TYR A 89 3.75 -3.50 4.19
N ALA A 90 4.51 -3.13 5.23
CA ALA A 90 5.42 -1.99 5.17
C ALA A 90 6.41 -2.09 3.99
N ARG A 91 6.96 -3.27 3.72
CA ARG A 91 7.84 -3.49 2.54
C ARG A 91 7.11 -3.32 1.21
N GLY A 92 5.83 -3.71 1.14
CA GLY A 92 4.98 -3.45 -0.02
C GLY A 92 4.73 -1.96 -0.23
N MET A 93 4.47 -1.21 0.85
CA MET A 93 4.34 0.25 0.80
C MET A 93 5.63 0.91 0.30
N VAL A 94 6.79 0.47 0.79
CA VAL A 94 8.09 0.99 0.35
C VAL A 94 8.34 0.70 -1.13
N ALA A 95 8.10 -0.54 -1.57
CA ALA A 95 8.30 -0.93 -2.97
C ALA A 95 7.39 -0.13 -3.91
N LEU A 96 6.12 0.06 -3.53
CA LEU A 96 5.17 0.87 -4.29
C LEU A 96 5.58 2.34 -4.32
N ALA A 97 5.93 2.93 -3.17
CA ALA A 97 6.41 4.31 -3.14
C ALA A 97 7.63 4.50 -4.07
N GLN A 98 8.58 3.56 -4.03
CA GLN A 98 9.76 3.57 -4.89
C GLN A 98 9.43 3.38 -6.38
N SER A 99 8.46 2.53 -6.73
CA SER A 99 8.04 2.37 -8.13
C SER A 99 7.38 3.62 -8.70
N HIS A 100 6.77 4.46 -7.85
CA HIS A 100 6.26 5.79 -8.20
C HIS A 100 7.34 6.90 -8.15
N GLY A 101 8.60 6.54 -7.89
CA GLY A 101 9.74 7.45 -7.86
C GLY A 101 9.89 8.26 -6.57
N HIS A 102 9.21 7.86 -5.49
CA HIS A 102 9.50 8.38 -4.16
C HIS A 102 10.75 7.70 -3.58
N GLU A 103 11.39 8.36 -2.63
CA GLU A 103 12.57 7.82 -1.97
C GLU A 103 12.20 7.41 -0.53
N VAL A 104 12.66 6.24 -0.11
CA VAL A 104 12.54 5.77 1.28
C VAL A 104 13.83 5.07 1.66
N TRP A 105 14.43 5.47 2.79
CA TRP A 105 15.68 4.89 3.28
C TRP A 105 15.71 4.82 4.81
N THR A 106 16.47 3.87 5.32
CA THR A 106 16.65 3.69 6.76
C THR A 106 17.85 4.52 7.23
N GLN A 107 17.63 5.40 8.21
CA GLN A 107 18.69 6.22 8.80
C GLN A 107 19.36 5.51 9.99
N LYS A 108 18.59 4.75 10.76
CA LYS A 108 19.08 4.06 11.96
C LYS A 108 18.33 2.77 12.18
N THR A 109 19.06 1.71 12.55
CA THR A 109 18.48 0.43 12.95
C THR A 109 19.21 -0.11 14.17
N THR A 110 18.47 -0.37 15.23
CA THR A 110 18.92 -1.04 16.47
C THR A 110 17.76 -1.84 17.05
N ASP A 111 18.04 -2.73 18.01
CA ASP A 111 16.97 -3.45 18.71
C ASP A 111 16.07 -2.53 19.55
N ALA A 112 16.58 -1.37 19.97
CA ALA A 112 15.85 -0.41 20.78
C ALA A 112 15.01 0.57 19.94
N GLU A 113 15.52 0.96 18.78
CA GLU A 113 14.90 1.95 17.90
C GLU A 113 15.29 1.80 16.43
N VAL A 114 14.35 2.19 15.55
CA VAL A 114 14.55 2.31 14.11
C VAL A 114 14.07 3.67 13.64
N THR A 115 14.84 4.33 12.78
CA THR A 115 14.46 5.59 12.12
C THR A 115 14.47 5.41 10.61
N VAL A 116 13.34 5.71 9.98
CA VAL A 116 13.17 5.69 8.53
C VAL A 116 12.89 7.12 8.06
N GLN A 117 13.43 7.47 6.90
CA GLN A 117 13.18 8.71 6.22
C GLN A 117 12.61 8.44 4.82
N GLY A 118 11.88 9.41 4.29
CA GLY A 118 11.42 9.36 2.91
C GLY A 118 11.11 10.72 2.34
N ARG A 119 11.00 10.78 1.02
CA ARG A 119 10.80 12.00 0.25
C ARG A 119 9.85 11.72 -0.91
N ARG A 120 8.78 12.52 -1.02
CA ARG A 120 7.88 12.49 -2.18
C ARG A 120 8.64 12.94 -3.42
N LYS A 121 8.36 12.29 -4.55
CA LYS A 121 8.88 12.67 -5.87
C LYS A 121 8.62 14.15 -6.14
N GLY A 122 9.67 14.90 -6.45
CA GLY A 122 9.58 16.34 -6.74
C GLY A 122 9.46 17.26 -5.52
N SER A 123 9.46 16.72 -4.30
CA SER A 123 9.49 17.52 -3.07
C SER A 123 10.92 17.61 -2.52
N THR A 124 11.25 18.71 -1.86
CA THR A 124 12.47 18.85 -1.05
C THR A 124 12.25 18.47 0.42
N GLN A 125 10.99 18.33 0.85
CA GLN A 125 10.65 17.97 2.22
C GLN A 125 10.94 16.49 2.48
N VAL A 126 11.70 16.24 3.54
CA VAL A 126 12.00 14.90 4.04
C VAL A 126 11.13 14.60 5.25
N GLU A 127 10.33 13.54 5.15
CA GLU A 127 9.57 12.99 6.26
C GLU A 127 10.44 12.00 7.03
N THR A 128 10.40 12.07 8.36
CA THR A 128 11.18 11.19 9.24
C THR A 128 10.26 10.56 10.28
N ALA A 129 10.43 9.26 10.54
CA ALA A 129 9.74 8.56 11.61
C ALA A 129 10.71 7.68 12.41
N THR A 130 10.78 7.93 13.72
CA THR A 130 11.51 7.11 14.68
C THR A 130 10.53 6.30 15.52
N TRP A 131 10.75 4.98 15.56
CA TRP A 131 10.00 4.06 16.40
C TRP A 131 10.94 3.33 17.34
N ASN A 132 10.68 3.45 18.64
CA ASN A 132 11.34 2.68 19.69
C ASN A 132 10.35 1.75 20.41
N ILE A 133 10.89 0.86 21.24
CA ILE A 133 10.08 -0.12 21.99
C ILE A 133 9.07 0.57 22.91
N GLN A 134 9.41 1.70 23.55
CA GLN A 134 8.47 2.43 24.42
C GLN A 134 7.26 2.94 23.64
N ARG A 135 7.48 3.56 22.47
CA ARG A 135 6.41 4.04 21.57
C ARG A 135 5.57 2.87 21.05
N ALA A 136 6.21 1.78 20.63
CA ALA A 136 5.52 0.58 20.17
C ALA A 136 4.65 -0.04 21.27
N SER A 137 5.13 -0.03 22.51
CA SER A 137 4.40 -0.52 23.69
C SER A 137 3.20 0.36 24.01
N LYS A 138 3.37 1.69 24.01
CA LYS A 138 2.26 2.65 24.18
C LYS A 138 1.19 2.49 23.11
N ALA A 139 1.58 2.11 21.89
CA ALA A 139 0.66 1.83 20.78
C ALA A 139 0.06 0.39 20.81
N GLY A 140 0.41 -0.44 21.80
CA GLY A 140 -0.13 -1.80 21.97
C GLY A 140 0.46 -2.87 21.05
N TYR A 141 1.52 -2.56 20.29
CA TYR A 141 2.05 -3.50 19.28
C TYR A 141 2.96 -4.59 19.86
N THR A 142 3.54 -4.36 21.03
CA THR A 142 4.52 -5.27 21.66
C THR A 142 3.90 -6.56 22.20
N SER A 143 2.57 -6.70 22.16
CA SER A 143 1.87 -7.98 22.37
C SER A 143 2.26 -9.05 21.34
N ASN A 144 2.70 -8.64 20.15
CA ASN A 144 3.28 -9.54 19.17
C ASN A 144 4.68 -10.00 19.62
N LYS A 145 4.82 -11.30 19.90
CA LYS A 145 6.08 -11.93 20.35
C LYS A 145 7.29 -11.65 19.44
N LYS A 146 7.08 -11.28 18.17
CA LYS A 146 8.15 -10.86 17.26
C LYS A 146 8.90 -9.61 17.72
N TYR A 147 8.33 -8.76 18.57
CA TYR A 147 9.08 -7.65 19.16
C TYR A 147 10.21 -8.12 20.08
N ASN A 148 10.16 -9.36 20.58
CA ASN A 148 11.24 -9.94 21.39
C ASN A 148 12.29 -10.64 20.53
N SER A 149 11.87 -11.35 19.47
CA SER A 149 12.78 -12.16 18.64
C SER A 149 13.30 -11.46 17.39
N ASN A 150 12.62 -10.41 16.92
CA ASN A 150 13.01 -9.60 15.76
C ASN A 150 12.54 -8.15 15.91
N PRO A 151 13.02 -7.43 16.95
CA PRO A 151 12.60 -6.05 17.23
C PRO A 151 12.88 -5.09 16.05
N GLN A 152 14.02 -5.26 15.36
CA GLN A 152 14.42 -4.37 14.26
C GLN A 152 13.39 -4.36 13.13
N GLU A 153 12.99 -5.54 12.62
CA GLU A 153 11.99 -5.61 11.54
C GLU A 153 10.62 -5.10 11.99
N MET A 154 10.25 -5.37 13.25
CA MET A 154 8.98 -4.92 13.81
C MET A 154 8.92 -3.39 13.92
N LEU A 155 9.99 -2.76 14.41
CA LEU A 155 10.10 -1.30 14.52
C LEU A 155 10.24 -0.65 13.13
N TYR A 156 11.04 -1.25 12.23
CA TYR A 156 11.14 -0.82 10.83
C TYR A 156 9.77 -0.80 10.15
N SER A 157 8.97 -1.85 10.34
CA SER A 157 7.64 -1.92 9.75
C SER A 157 6.73 -0.76 10.18
N LYS A 158 6.89 -0.23 11.38
CA LYS A 158 6.12 0.92 11.86
C LYS A 158 6.65 2.24 11.33
N ALA A 159 7.97 2.43 11.39
CA ALA A 159 8.63 3.62 10.87
C ALA A 159 8.41 3.79 9.36
N ALA A 160 8.64 2.72 8.58
CA ALA A 160 8.46 2.74 7.13
C ALA A 160 7.01 2.96 6.72
N ALA A 161 6.05 2.29 7.35
CA ALA A 161 4.63 2.50 7.05
C ALA A 161 4.17 3.92 7.37
N GLU A 162 4.64 4.52 8.46
CA GLU A 162 4.33 5.91 8.80
C GLU A 162 4.90 6.89 7.75
N VAL A 163 6.16 6.71 7.36
CA VAL A 163 6.79 7.54 6.31
C VAL A 163 6.04 7.39 4.98
N CYS A 164 5.75 6.16 4.55
CA CYS A 164 5.06 5.91 3.29
C CYS A 164 3.70 6.60 3.24
N ARG A 165 2.90 6.52 4.32
CA ARG A 165 1.61 7.22 4.41
C ARG A 165 1.72 8.73 4.37
N LYS A 166 2.85 9.31 4.80
CA LYS A 166 3.08 10.76 4.75
C LYS A 166 3.51 11.22 3.35
N ILE A 167 4.37 10.45 2.68
CA ILE A 167 4.92 10.85 1.37
C ILE A 167 4.01 10.46 0.20
N ALA A 168 3.13 9.47 0.36
CA ALA A 168 2.21 8.94 -0.66
C ALA A 168 0.75 8.95 -0.17
N ALA A 169 0.26 10.11 0.27
CA ALA A 169 -1.08 10.31 0.83
C ALA A 169 -2.19 10.60 -0.22
N ASP A 170 -1.87 10.49 -1.50
CA ASP A 170 -2.76 10.75 -2.65
C ASP A 170 -3.70 9.59 -2.99
#